data_AF-A0A831YDQ1-F1
#
_entry.id   AF-A0A831YDQ1-F1
#
_cell.length_a   1.000
_cell.length_b   1.000
_cell.length_c   1.000
_cell.angle_alpha   90.00
_cell.angle_beta   90.00
_cell.angle_gamma   90.00
#
_symmetry.space_group_name_H-M   'P 1'
#
loop_
_entity.id
_entity.type
_entity.pdbx_description
1 polymer ?
#
loop_
_entity_poly.entity_id
_entity_poly.type
_entity_poly.pdbx_seq_one_letter_code
_entity_poly.pdbx_strand_id
1 'polypeptide(L)'
;MRRFLVITSLRRFDEEPHIHAKILVAALLISNGVRGDAEAVFYLTDVDKTVKILGARVKRLFPDEDSSVGYLKKALSGERLPGVVARKGAHDLVSGILIGPMGKGRCLPLPPFTYVVKLEEYGLEAECGLGIGRLPPHHQVVVVNINADRLLYGRQPQI
;
A
#
# COMPACT_ATOMS: atom_id res chain seq x y z
N MET A 1 1.58 4.88 11.93
CA MET A 1 1.40 3.72 11.04
C MET A 1 0.80 4.18 9.73
N ARG A 2 1.43 3.83 8.60
CA ARG A 2 0.99 4.17 7.25
C ARG A 2 0.43 2.90 6.60
N ARG A 3 -0.85 2.88 6.25
CA ARG A 3 -1.46 1.74 5.56
C ARG A 3 -1.69 2.10 4.10
N PHE A 4 -1.27 1.23 3.20
CA PHE A 4 -1.57 1.33 1.77
C PHE A 4 -2.49 0.16 1.40
N LEU A 5 -3.76 0.47 1.17
CA LEU A 5 -4.78 -0.52 0.81
C LEU A 5 -4.93 -0.58 -0.70
N VAL A 6 -4.57 -1.71 -1.29
CA VAL A 6 -4.73 -2.03 -2.71
C VAL A 6 -5.97 -2.89 -2.87
N ILE A 7 -7.01 -2.33 -3.48
CA ILE A 7 -8.21 -3.07 -3.89
C ILE A 7 -7.92 -3.63 -5.28
N THR A 8 -7.89 -4.96 -5.41
CA THR A 8 -7.57 -5.65 -6.66
C THR A 8 -8.20 -7.06 -6.70
N SER A 9 -7.81 -7.89 -7.64
CA SER A 9 -8.22 -9.28 -7.81
C SER A 9 -7.01 -10.15 -8.18
N LEU A 10 -7.09 -11.47 -8.02
CA LEU A 10 -6.04 -12.37 -8.54
C LEU A 10 -5.97 -12.28 -10.06
N ARG A 11 -7.12 -12.19 -10.74
CA ARG A 11 -7.18 -11.94 -12.19
C ARG A 11 -6.39 -10.69 -12.58
N ARG A 12 -6.60 -9.57 -11.89
CA ARG A 12 -5.90 -8.31 -12.20
C ARG A 12 -4.41 -8.39 -11.91
N PHE A 13 -4.01 -9.13 -10.87
CA PHE A 13 -2.61 -9.43 -10.60
C PHE A 13 -1.96 -10.26 -11.72
N ASP A 14 -2.67 -11.25 -12.27
CA ASP A 14 -2.14 -12.08 -13.36
C ASP A 14 -2.02 -11.29 -14.68
N GLU A 15 -2.94 -10.36 -14.96
CA GLU A 15 -2.90 -9.45 -16.12
C GLU A 15 -1.77 -8.42 -16.02
N GLU A 16 -1.60 -7.82 -14.84
CA GLU A 16 -0.66 -6.72 -14.60
C GLU A 16 0.14 -6.90 -13.30
N PRO A 17 1.02 -7.92 -13.19
CA PRO A 17 1.73 -8.20 -11.93
C PRO A 17 2.67 -7.05 -11.53
N HIS A 18 3.23 -6.38 -12.53
CA HIS A 18 4.20 -5.31 -12.40
C HIS A 18 3.67 -4.08 -11.67
N ILE A 19 2.41 -3.66 -11.91
CA ILE A 19 1.85 -2.49 -11.21
C ILE A 19 1.69 -2.76 -9.71
N HIS A 20 1.29 -3.99 -9.35
CA HIS A 20 1.13 -4.42 -7.96
C HIS A 20 2.47 -4.47 -7.23
N ALA A 21 3.49 -5.02 -7.88
CA ALA A 21 4.85 -5.05 -7.36
C ALA A 21 5.42 -3.64 -7.17
N LYS A 22 5.21 -2.73 -8.14
CA LYS A 22 5.60 -1.31 -8.03
C LYS A 22 4.89 -0.60 -6.89
N ILE A 23 3.60 -0.88 -6.66
CA ILE A 23 2.85 -0.35 -5.50
C ILE A 23 3.44 -0.87 -4.18
N LEU A 24 3.72 -2.17 -4.08
CA LEU A 24 4.34 -2.78 -2.89
C LEU A 24 5.70 -2.14 -2.57
N VAL A 25 6.55 -2.03 -3.58
CA VAL A 25 7.89 -1.42 -3.46
C VAL A 25 7.76 0.05 -3.05
N ALA A 26 6.88 0.82 -3.70
CA ALA A 26 6.64 2.23 -3.36
C ALA A 26 6.10 2.42 -1.94
N ALA A 27 5.32 1.46 -1.43
CA ALA A 27 4.74 1.51 -0.09
C ALA A 27 5.78 1.25 1.00
N LEU A 28 6.64 0.24 0.79
CA LEU A 28 7.48 -0.32 1.86
C LEU A 28 8.97 -0.01 1.73
N LEU A 29 9.54 0.10 0.53
CA LEU A 29 10.98 0.27 0.36
C LEU A 29 11.41 1.74 0.32
N ILE A 30 12.60 1.99 0.84
CA ILE A 30 13.35 3.25 0.76
C ILE A 30 14.80 2.93 0.41
N SER A 31 15.60 3.94 0.07
CA SER A 31 17.00 3.77 -0.32
C SER A 31 17.82 2.94 0.69
N ASN A 32 17.57 3.12 1.99
CA ASN A 32 18.34 2.49 3.06
C ASN A 32 17.62 1.31 3.75
N GLY A 33 16.56 0.76 3.15
CA GLY A 33 15.88 -0.42 3.70
C GLY A 33 14.35 -0.39 3.58
N VAL A 34 13.66 -0.81 4.64
CA VAL A 34 12.20 -0.95 4.69
C VAL A 34 11.60 0.03 5.70
N ARG A 35 10.49 0.67 5.33
CA ARG A 35 9.66 1.50 6.22
C ARG A 35 8.97 0.63 7.27
N GLY A 36 9.54 0.58 8.47
CA GLY A 36 9.00 -0.22 9.58
C GLY A 36 7.62 0.24 10.07
N ASP A 37 7.25 1.50 9.83
CA ASP A 37 5.96 2.10 10.22
C ASP A 37 4.87 1.95 9.15
N ALA A 38 5.16 1.25 8.04
CA ALA A 38 4.25 1.07 6.92
C ALA A 38 3.79 -0.39 6.74
N GLU A 39 2.59 -0.56 6.18
CA GLU A 39 2.08 -1.84 5.73
C GLU A 39 1.35 -1.72 4.39
N ALA A 40 1.51 -2.72 3.55
CA ALA A 40 0.78 -2.87 2.29
C ALA A 40 -0.29 -3.95 2.46
N VAL A 41 -1.54 -3.63 2.15
CA VAL A 41 -2.70 -4.52 2.28
C VAL A 41 -3.30 -4.73 0.90
N PHE A 42 -3.30 -5.96 0.41
CA PHE A 42 -3.95 -6.36 -0.84
C PHE A 42 -5.26 -7.05 -0.50
N TYR A 43 -6.37 -6.44 -0.88
CA TYR A 43 -7.68 -7.08 -0.83
C TYR A 43 -8.05 -7.60 -2.22
N LEU A 44 -8.17 -8.91 -2.33
CA LEU A 44 -8.48 -9.66 -3.53
C LEU A 44 -9.98 -9.92 -3.57
N THR A 45 -10.71 -9.14 -4.37
CA THR A 45 -12.18 -9.10 -4.43
C THR A 45 -12.79 -10.38 -4.99
N ASP A 46 -12.10 -11.04 -5.91
CA ASP A 46 -12.55 -12.26 -6.61
C ASP A 46 -12.50 -13.52 -5.75
N VAL A 47 -11.62 -13.55 -4.76
CA VAL A 47 -11.46 -14.69 -3.84
C VAL A 47 -11.74 -14.33 -2.37
N ASP A 48 -12.28 -13.14 -2.12
CA ASP A 48 -12.56 -12.60 -0.79
C ASP A 48 -11.41 -12.86 0.20
N LYS A 49 -10.23 -12.31 -0.11
CA LYS A 49 -9.00 -12.57 0.64
C LYS A 49 -8.21 -11.29 0.85
N THR A 50 -7.78 -11.07 2.09
CA THR A 50 -6.88 -9.99 2.47
C THR A 50 -5.48 -10.52 2.75
N VAL A 51 -4.48 -9.93 2.10
CA VAL A 51 -3.05 -10.23 2.32
C VAL A 51 -2.35 -8.96 2.76
N LYS A 52 -1.82 -8.97 3.97
CA LYS A 52 -1.11 -7.85 4.60
C LYS A 52 0.38 -8.15 4.65
N ILE A 53 1.20 -7.19 4.24
CA ILE A 53 2.67 -7.24 4.25
C ILE A 53 3.16 -6.14 5.17
N LEU A 54 3.73 -6.54 6.31
CA LEU A 54 4.15 -5.67 7.40
C LEU A 54 5.59 -5.20 7.18
N GLY A 55 5.79 -3.89 6.99
CA GLY A 55 7.12 -3.30 6.82
C GLY A 55 8.08 -3.62 7.98
N ALA A 56 7.59 -3.64 9.22
CA ALA A 56 8.40 -3.98 10.40
C ALA A 56 8.96 -5.42 10.41
N ARG A 57 8.40 -6.33 9.61
CA ARG A 57 8.70 -7.77 9.69
C ARG A 57 9.06 -8.42 8.35
N VAL A 58 8.82 -7.73 7.24
CA VAL A 58 9.11 -8.24 5.91
C VAL A 58 10.60 -8.51 5.75
N LYS A 59 10.91 -9.61 5.07
CA LYS A 59 12.28 -9.99 4.71
C LYS A 59 12.30 -10.42 3.24
N ARG A 60 13.44 -10.26 2.58
CA ARG A 60 13.67 -10.69 1.19
C ARG A 60 12.69 -10.08 0.18
N LEU A 61 12.23 -8.84 0.46
CA LEU A 61 11.58 -7.98 -0.52
C LEU A 61 12.67 -7.12 -1.16
N PHE A 62 12.84 -7.25 -2.46
CA PHE A 62 13.85 -6.52 -3.24
C PHE A 62 13.18 -5.52 -4.18
N PRO A 63 13.85 -4.42 -4.54
CA PRO A 63 13.26 -3.38 -5.38
C PRO A 63 13.18 -3.74 -6.86
N ASP A 64 13.90 -4.79 -7.32
CA ASP A 64 13.83 -5.23 -8.70
C ASP A 64 12.45 -5.82 -9.03
N GLU A 65 12.02 -5.58 -10.25
CA GLU A 65 10.65 -5.84 -10.69
C GLU A 65 10.30 -7.34 -10.65
N ASP A 66 11.19 -8.21 -11.13
CA ASP A 66 10.95 -9.66 -11.15
C ASP A 66 10.92 -10.28 -9.75
N SER A 67 11.84 -9.89 -8.86
CA SER A 67 11.84 -10.40 -7.48
C SER A 67 10.64 -9.90 -6.69
N SER A 68 10.24 -8.65 -6.86
CA SER A 68 9.06 -8.09 -6.18
C SER A 68 7.75 -8.72 -6.69
N VAL A 69 7.63 -9.00 -7.99
CA VAL A 69 6.54 -9.81 -8.56
C VAL A 69 6.54 -11.22 -7.97
N GLY A 70 7.70 -11.88 -7.96
CA GLY A 70 7.84 -13.23 -7.40
C GLY A 70 7.49 -13.30 -5.91
N TYR A 71 7.91 -12.30 -5.13
CA TYR A 71 7.54 -12.15 -3.72
C TYR A 71 6.03 -12.02 -3.56
N LEU A 72 5.41 -11.10 -4.32
CA LEU A 72 3.98 -10.83 -4.20
C LEU A 72 3.16 -12.05 -4.63
N LYS A 73 3.54 -12.75 -5.69
CA LYS A 73 2.90 -14.01 -6.13
C LYS A 73 2.85 -15.03 -5.00
N LYS A 74 3.96 -15.21 -4.26
CA LYS A 74 4.03 -16.11 -3.10
C LYS A 74 3.17 -15.63 -1.92
N ALA A 75 3.17 -14.33 -1.66
CA ALA A 75 2.33 -13.75 -0.61
C ALA A 75 0.83 -13.94 -0.92
N LEU A 76 0.42 -13.68 -2.17
CA LEU A 76 -0.96 -13.83 -2.62
C LEU A 76 -1.39 -15.30 -2.70
N SER A 77 -0.49 -16.25 -2.99
CA SER A 77 -0.80 -17.68 -2.95
C SER A 77 -0.93 -18.25 -1.53
N GLY A 78 -0.56 -17.48 -0.51
CA GLY A 78 -0.63 -17.89 0.90
C GLY A 78 0.61 -18.61 1.41
N GLU A 79 1.74 -18.52 0.70
CA GLU A 79 3.02 -19.01 1.20
C GLU A 79 3.40 -18.30 2.52
N ARG A 80 3.95 -19.03 3.49
CA ARG A 80 4.35 -18.48 4.77
C ARG A 80 5.65 -17.68 4.62
N LEU A 81 5.51 -16.37 4.46
CA LEU A 81 6.62 -15.42 4.37
C LEU A 81 6.73 -14.57 5.66
N PRO A 82 7.94 -14.22 6.11
CA PRO A 82 8.11 -13.27 7.22
C PRO A 82 7.39 -11.95 6.95
N GLY A 83 6.55 -11.53 7.90
CA GLY A 83 5.79 -10.28 7.80
C GLY A 83 4.53 -10.34 6.94
N VAL A 84 4.17 -11.51 6.40
CA VAL A 84 2.93 -11.68 5.61
C VAL A 84 1.83 -12.30 6.46
N VAL A 85 0.64 -11.71 6.42
CA VAL A 85 -0.56 -12.19 7.11
C VAL A 85 -1.71 -12.28 6.11
N ALA A 86 -2.23 -13.48 5.90
CA ALA A 86 -3.40 -13.73 5.06
C ALA A 86 -4.64 -14.02 5.91
N ARG A 87 -5.79 -13.48 5.49
CA ARG A 87 -7.12 -13.70 6.09
C ARG A 87 -8.16 -13.80 4.98
N LYS A 88 -9.16 -14.66 5.16
CA LYS A 88 -10.38 -14.67 4.32
C LYS A 88 -11.26 -13.50 4.74
N GLY A 89 -11.86 -12.77 3.81
CA GLY A 89 -12.74 -11.64 4.10
C GLY A 89 -12.07 -10.27 3.91
N ALA A 90 -12.91 -9.24 3.84
CA ALA A 90 -12.56 -7.82 3.96
C ALA A 90 -12.24 -7.39 5.41
N HIS A 91 -11.32 -8.08 6.09
CA HIS A 91 -10.98 -7.75 7.48
C HIS A 91 -9.88 -6.70 7.58
N ASP A 92 -10.04 -5.77 8.53
CA ASP A 92 -9.01 -4.78 8.90
C ASP A 92 -8.42 -4.07 7.66
N LEU A 93 -9.30 -3.66 6.73
CA LEU A 93 -8.90 -2.95 5.52
C LEU A 93 -8.44 -1.52 5.84
N VAL A 94 -9.08 -0.87 6.81
CA VAL A 94 -8.88 0.54 7.13
C VAL A 94 -8.39 0.71 8.57
N SER A 95 -7.40 1.56 8.74
CA SER A 95 -6.92 2.08 10.02
C SER A 95 -6.61 3.56 9.88
N GLY A 96 -7.08 4.36 10.86
CA GLY A 96 -7.02 5.82 10.77
C GLY A 96 -7.93 6.38 9.67
N ILE A 97 -7.63 7.60 9.22
CA ILE A 97 -8.40 8.28 8.18
C ILE A 97 -8.21 7.58 6.83
N LEU A 98 -9.31 7.35 6.12
CA LEU A 98 -9.28 6.80 4.77
C LEU A 98 -9.11 7.91 3.73
N ILE A 99 -7.95 7.89 3.07
CA ILE A 99 -7.52 8.88 2.09
C ILE A 99 -7.54 8.28 0.70
N GLY A 100 -8.17 8.95 -0.25
CA GLY A 100 -8.19 8.57 -1.65
C GLY A 100 -7.34 9.50 -2.54
N PRO A 101 -7.16 9.13 -3.82
CA PRO A 101 -6.57 10.03 -4.81
C PRO A 101 -7.40 11.30 -5.03
N MET A 102 -8.73 11.17 -4.91
CA MET A 102 -9.75 12.21 -5.07
C MET A 102 -10.76 12.11 -3.91
N GLY A 103 -11.45 13.20 -3.57
CA GLY A 103 -12.45 13.23 -2.50
C GLY A 103 -13.09 14.60 -2.34
N LYS A 104 -14.17 14.69 -1.55
CA LYS A 104 -14.97 15.92 -1.34
C LYS A 104 -14.24 17.00 -0.52
N GLY A 105 -13.14 16.64 0.16
CA GLY A 105 -12.28 17.55 0.92
C GLY A 105 -10.79 17.27 0.69
N ARG A 106 -9.94 18.20 1.11
CA ARG A 106 -8.47 18.03 1.12
C ARG A 106 -8.02 17.54 2.48
N CYS A 107 -7.18 16.52 2.52
CA CYS A 107 -6.52 16.06 3.74
C CYS A 107 -5.00 16.00 3.58
N LEU A 108 -4.33 15.86 4.71
CA LEU A 108 -2.90 15.62 4.82
C LEU A 108 -2.68 14.18 5.29
N PRO A 109 -1.70 13.44 4.74
CA PRO A 109 -1.43 12.07 5.15
C PRO A 109 -0.63 12.03 6.47
N LEU A 110 -1.22 12.51 7.57
CA LEU A 110 -0.65 12.42 8.91
C LEU A 110 -0.98 11.04 9.50
N PRO A 111 0.00 10.19 9.86
CA PRO A 111 -0.29 8.88 10.43
C PRO A 111 -1.00 8.97 11.80
N PRO A 112 -1.93 8.05 12.13
CA PRO A 112 -2.33 6.89 11.33
C PRO A 112 -3.31 7.23 10.19
N PHE A 113 -3.07 6.67 9.00
CA PHE A 113 -3.96 6.78 7.85
C PHE A 113 -3.96 5.49 7.00
N THR A 114 -5.01 5.34 6.20
CA THR A 114 -5.09 4.35 5.10
C THR A 114 -5.22 5.07 3.78
N TYR A 115 -4.24 4.92 2.89
CA TYR A 115 -4.33 5.41 1.52
C TYR A 115 -4.87 4.29 0.62
N VAL A 116 -6.02 4.52 -0.01
CA VAL A 116 -6.64 3.53 -0.91
C VAL A 116 -6.17 3.71 -2.35
N VAL A 117 -5.72 2.61 -2.93
CA VAL A 117 -5.40 2.43 -4.34
C VAL A 117 -6.42 1.45 -4.92
N LYS A 118 -7.32 1.94 -5.78
CA LYS A 118 -8.33 1.10 -6.44
C LYS A 118 -7.83 0.68 -7.82
N LEU A 119 -7.57 -0.61 -8.01
CA LEU A 119 -7.35 -1.25 -9.31
C LEU A 119 -8.58 -2.01 -9.79
N GLU A 120 -9.49 -2.30 -8.88
CA GLU A 120 -10.82 -2.86 -9.12
C GLU A 120 -11.87 -1.99 -8.39
N GLU A 121 -13.10 -1.98 -8.91
CA GLU A 121 -14.21 -1.28 -8.26
C GLU A 121 -14.60 -1.98 -6.95
N TYR A 122 -14.80 -1.17 -5.91
CA TYR A 122 -15.21 -1.64 -4.59
C TYR A 122 -15.88 -0.52 -3.81
N GLY A 123 -16.91 -0.88 -3.03
CA GLY A 123 -17.79 0.02 -2.27
C GLY A 123 -17.14 0.69 -1.05
N LEU A 124 -15.88 1.10 -1.18
CA LEU A 124 -15.14 1.83 -0.16
C LEU A 124 -15.01 3.30 -0.57
N GLU A 125 -15.59 4.21 0.22
CA GLU A 125 -15.55 5.65 -0.06
C GLU A 125 -14.48 6.33 0.81
N ALA A 126 -13.58 7.08 0.17
CA ALA A 126 -12.58 7.86 0.90
C ALA A 126 -13.21 9.08 1.57
N GLU A 127 -12.78 9.37 2.79
CA GLU A 127 -13.23 10.54 3.56
C GLU A 127 -12.75 11.84 2.90
N CYS A 128 -11.58 11.79 2.27
CA CYS A 128 -10.91 12.94 1.67
C CYS A 128 -9.95 12.54 0.55
N GLY A 129 -9.51 13.52 -0.24
CA GLY A 129 -8.60 13.32 -1.37
C GLY A 129 -7.32 14.14 -1.28
N LEU A 130 -6.28 13.66 -1.96
CA LEU A 130 -5.01 14.39 -2.13
C LEU A 130 -4.90 15.15 -3.47
N GLY A 131 -5.85 14.98 -4.38
CA GLY A 131 -5.83 15.63 -5.69
C GLY A 131 -4.75 15.06 -6.64
N ILE A 132 -4.35 13.80 -6.42
CA ILE A 132 -3.27 13.13 -7.16
C ILE A 132 -3.78 12.01 -8.09
N GLY A 133 -5.08 11.97 -8.36
CA GLY A 133 -5.71 10.90 -9.15
C GLY A 133 -5.24 10.79 -10.60
N ARG A 134 -4.55 11.81 -11.14
CA ARG A 134 -3.94 11.74 -12.48
C ARG A 134 -2.61 10.98 -12.50
N LEU A 135 -1.99 10.73 -11.34
CA LEU A 135 -0.75 9.98 -11.26
C LEU A 135 -1.02 8.48 -11.37
N PRO A 136 -0.09 7.71 -11.96
CA PRO A 136 -0.12 6.26 -11.86
C PRO A 136 -0.17 5.78 -10.40
N PRO A 137 -0.85 4.65 -10.10
CA PRO A 137 -1.04 4.17 -8.72
C PRO A 137 0.22 4.10 -7.85
N HIS A 138 1.31 3.54 -8.39
CA HIS A 138 2.59 3.46 -7.68
C HIS A 138 3.21 4.84 -7.42
N HIS A 139 3.07 5.80 -8.34
CA HIS A 139 3.49 7.19 -8.11
C HIS A 139 2.66 7.89 -7.03
N GLN A 140 1.36 7.61 -6.95
CA GLN A 140 0.52 8.14 -5.89
C GLN A 140 1.05 7.71 -4.50
N VAL A 141 1.39 6.42 -4.35
CA VAL A 141 1.95 5.87 -3.11
C VAL A 141 3.27 6.55 -2.74
N VAL A 142 4.16 6.79 -3.70
CA VAL A 142 5.40 7.55 -3.48
C VAL A 142 5.10 8.96 -2.96
N VAL A 143 4.19 9.69 -3.61
CA VAL A 143 3.82 11.05 -3.21
C VAL A 143 3.21 11.09 -1.80
N VAL A 144 2.35 10.11 -1.47
CA VAL A 144 1.78 9.96 -0.13
C VAL A 144 2.88 9.77 0.90
N ASN A 145 3.83 8.87 0.65
CA ASN A 145 4.96 8.62 1.54
C ASN A 145 5.84 9.87 1.74
N ILE A 146 6.16 10.60 0.67
CA ILE A 146 6.92 11.85 0.74
C ILE A 146 6.19 12.90 1.58
N ASN A 147 4.89 13.07 1.38
CA ASN A 147 4.11 14.03 2.14
C ASN A 147 3.99 13.64 3.62
N ALA A 148 3.82 12.34 3.91
CA ALA A 148 3.84 11.83 5.28
C ALA A 148 5.20 12.06 5.96
N ASP A 149 6.31 11.78 5.26
CA ASP A 149 7.67 12.05 5.75
C ASP A 149 7.88 13.53 6.07
N ARG A 150 7.44 14.43 5.18
CA ARG A 150 7.52 15.89 5.42
C ARG A 150 6.73 16.34 6.63
N LEU A 151 5.55 15.75 6.88
CA LEU A 151 4.72 16.10 8.04
C LEU A 151 5.34 15.61 9.35
N LEU A 152 5.98 14.44 9.35
CA LEU A 152 6.60 13.85 10.53
C LEU A 152 7.97 14.47 10.86
N TYR A 153 8.81 14.72 9.84
CA TYR A 153 10.22 15.07 10.02
C TYR A 153 10.59 16.47 9.50
N GLY A 154 9.74 17.10 8.69
CA GLY A 154 10.02 18.41 8.08
C GLY A 154 10.06 19.60 9.04
N ARG A 155 9.99 19.37 10.37
CA ARG A 155 10.16 20.37 11.43
C ARG A 155 11.40 20.18 12.29
N GLN A 156 12.26 19.18 12.04
CA GLN A 156 13.52 19.08 12.79
C GLN A 156 14.54 20.04 12.19
N PRO A 157 15.02 21.07 12.93
CA PRO A 157 16.26 21.74 12.53
C PRO A 157 17.36 20.68 12.51
N GLN A 158 18.09 20.59 11.40
CA GLN A 158 19.33 19.85 11.35
C GLN A 158 20.29 20.58 12.30
N ILE A 159 20.53 19.99 13.48
CA ILE A 159 21.55 20.41 14.44
C ILE A 159 22.90 19.90 13.93
#